data_AF-A0A318UDK6-F1
#
_entry.id   AF-A0A318UDK6-F1
#
_cell.length_a   1.000
_cell.length_b   1.000
_cell.length_c   1.000
_cell.angle_alpha   90.00
_cell.angle_beta   90.00
_cell.angle_gamma   90.00
#
_symmetry.space_group_name_H-M   'P 1'
#
loop_
_entity.id
_entity.type
_entity.pdbx_description
1 polymer ?
#
loop_
_entity_poly.entity_id
_entity_poly.type
_entity_poly.pdbx_seq_one_letter_code
_entity_poly.pdbx_strand_id
1 'polypeptide(L)'
;MQKILYNIHMTDGYISTITNADSAKKVAASFYKGVYKKFGTDSVQYNKSMDFYYKNPDLMNDMYLKIVEDLKKVKTKLDKIEADSIALAAKKKLKTDSLKAKIKLNEVLKKDSISDSLSLKKKKKSDQLKRRPVMK
;
A
#
# COMPACT_ATOMS: atom_id res chain seq x y z
N MET A 1 -32.01 12.58 0.39
CA MET A 1 -31.24 13.25 -0.67
C MET A 1 -29.73 13.24 -0.44
N GLN A 2 -29.21 13.69 0.72
CA GLN A 2 -27.75 13.78 1.02
C GLN A 2 -26.91 12.59 0.53
N LYS A 3 -27.26 11.35 0.90
CA LYS A 3 -26.52 10.15 0.49
C LYS A 3 -26.48 9.95 -1.03
N ILE A 4 -27.55 10.30 -1.73
CA ILE A 4 -27.61 10.23 -3.20
C ILE A 4 -26.64 11.25 -3.78
N LEU A 5 -26.72 12.51 -3.36
CA LEU A 5 -25.83 13.58 -3.84
C LEU A 5 -24.35 13.28 -3.56
N TYR A 6 -24.04 12.74 -2.38
CA TYR A 6 -22.70 12.24 -2.06
C TYR A 6 -22.22 11.20 -3.10
N ASN A 7 -23.04 10.21 -3.44
CA ASN A 7 -22.64 9.15 -4.38
C ASN A 7 -22.55 9.68 -5.82
N ILE A 8 -23.37 10.66 -6.19
CA ILE A 8 -23.25 11.36 -7.49
C ILE A 8 -21.92 12.13 -7.55
N HIS A 9 -21.57 12.92 -6.55
CA HIS A 9 -20.31 13.67 -6.53
C HIS A 9 -19.07 12.75 -6.47
N MET A 10 -19.14 11.62 -5.77
CA MET A 10 -18.10 10.57 -5.86
C MET A 10 -17.93 10.04 -7.29
N THR A 11 -19.06 9.79 -7.95
CA THR A 11 -19.09 9.32 -9.33
C THR A 11 -18.50 10.37 -10.27
N ASP A 12 -18.86 11.64 -10.11
CA ASP A 12 -18.31 12.76 -10.88
C ASP A 12 -16.81 12.90 -10.70
N GLY A 13 -16.32 12.78 -9.45
CA GLY A 13 -14.90 12.78 -9.14
C GLY A 13 -14.16 11.68 -9.91
N TYR A 14 -14.69 10.46 -9.95
CA TYR A 14 -14.10 9.38 -10.74
C TYR A 14 -14.17 9.65 -12.25
N ILE A 15 -15.33 10.04 -12.77
CA ILE A 15 -15.52 10.32 -14.21
C ILE A 15 -14.57 11.42 -14.68
N SER A 16 -14.29 12.42 -13.84
CA SER A 16 -13.37 13.53 -14.15
C SER A 16 -11.92 13.07 -14.42
N THR A 17 -11.56 11.86 -13.98
CA THR A 17 -10.25 11.25 -14.26
C THR A 17 -10.16 10.64 -15.66
N ILE A 18 -11.28 10.48 -16.35
CA ILE A 18 -11.35 9.89 -17.70
C ILE A 18 -11.18 11.00 -18.73
N THR A 19 -10.05 10.98 -19.46
CA THR A 19 -9.69 12.03 -20.42
C THR A 19 -10.50 12.00 -21.72
N ASN A 20 -10.92 10.81 -22.17
CA ASN A 20 -11.72 10.67 -23.38
C ASN A 20 -13.21 10.92 -23.08
N ALA A 21 -13.80 11.92 -23.74
CA ALA A 21 -15.16 12.37 -23.48
C ALA A 21 -16.23 11.30 -23.74
N ASP A 22 -16.12 10.52 -24.81
CA ASP A 22 -17.11 9.48 -25.13
C ASP A 22 -17.07 8.33 -24.13
N SER A 23 -15.86 7.96 -23.70
CA SER A 23 -15.65 7.00 -22.63
C SER A 23 -16.22 7.50 -21.31
N ALA A 24 -15.95 8.77 -20.97
CA ALA A 24 -16.48 9.41 -19.77
C ALA A 24 -18.02 9.39 -19.77
N LYS A 25 -18.68 9.74 -20.89
CA LYS A 25 -20.14 9.70 -21.02
C LYS A 25 -20.72 8.29 -20.83
N LYS A 26 -20.12 7.28 -21.46
CA LYS A 26 -20.58 5.88 -21.36
C LYS A 26 -20.48 5.35 -19.93
N VAL A 27 -19.37 5.66 -19.25
CA VAL A 27 -19.14 5.31 -17.85
C VAL A 27 -20.13 6.07 -16.95
N ALA A 28 -20.29 7.37 -17.15
CA ALA A 28 -21.19 8.22 -16.38
C ALA A 28 -22.63 7.69 -16.36
N ALA A 29 -23.19 7.39 -17.54
CA ALA A 29 -24.55 6.87 -17.66
C ALA A 29 -24.76 5.58 -16.85
N SER A 30 -23.80 4.65 -16.91
CA SER A 30 -23.86 3.39 -16.16
C SER A 30 -23.75 3.60 -14.65
N PHE A 31 -22.84 4.48 -14.21
CA PHE A 31 -22.62 4.73 -12.79
C PHE A 31 -23.79 5.47 -12.15
N TYR A 32 -24.30 6.54 -12.78
CA TYR A 32 -25.48 7.24 -12.27
C TYR A 32 -26.69 6.32 -12.16
N LYS A 33 -26.92 5.46 -13.17
CA LYS A 33 -27.97 4.45 -13.12
C LYS A 33 -27.79 3.48 -11.93
N GLY A 34 -26.56 3.10 -11.63
CA GLY A 34 -26.21 2.31 -10.45
C GLY A 34 -26.54 3.02 -9.13
N VAL A 35 -26.20 4.30 -9.02
CA VAL A 35 -26.54 5.14 -7.85
C VAL A 35 -28.06 5.22 -7.68
N TYR A 36 -28.79 5.52 -8.75
CA TYR A 36 -30.24 5.61 -8.71
C TYR A 36 -30.89 4.31 -8.27
N LYS A 37 -30.46 3.18 -8.84
CA LYS A 37 -30.93 1.85 -8.45
C LYS A 37 -30.66 1.54 -6.97
N LYS A 38 -29.47 1.88 -6.46
CA LYS A 38 -29.10 1.65 -5.05
C LYS A 38 -30.02 2.37 -4.06
N PHE A 39 -30.54 3.54 -4.43
CA PHE A 39 -31.39 4.35 -3.56
C PHE A 39 -32.88 4.31 -3.93
N GLY A 40 -33.29 3.45 -4.88
CA GLY A 40 -34.68 3.33 -5.31
C GLY A 40 -35.22 4.64 -5.92
N THR A 41 -34.38 5.37 -6.64
CA THR A 41 -34.73 6.64 -7.28
C THR A 41 -34.43 6.58 -8.79
N ASP A 42 -34.64 7.69 -9.49
CA ASP A 42 -34.31 7.87 -10.90
C ASP A 42 -33.84 9.31 -11.16
N SER A 43 -33.46 9.63 -12.40
CA SER A 43 -33.01 10.97 -12.77
C SER A 43 -34.10 12.03 -12.60
N VAL A 44 -35.38 11.69 -12.77
CA VAL A 44 -36.50 12.62 -12.67
C VAL A 44 -36.71 13.03 -11.21
N GLN A 45 -36.77 12.06 -10.31
CA GLN A 45 -36.89 12.29 -8.86
C GLN A 45 -35.65 12.97 -8.29
N TYR A 46 -34.46 12.62 -8.78
CA TYR A 46 -33.21 13.30 -8.43
C TYR A 46 -33.27 14.78 -8.81
N ASN A 47 -33.62 15.09 -10.07
CA ASN A 47 -33.71 16.47 -10.55
C ASN A 47 -34.78 17.27 -9.80
N LYS A 48 -35.97 16.67 -9.59
CA LYS A 48 -37.03 17.30 -8.78
C LYS A 48 -36.57 17.61 -7.36
N SER A 49 -35.81 16.69 -6.76
CA SER A 49 -35.19 16.93 -5.45
C SER A 49 -34.20 18.09 -5.53
N MET A 50 -33.39 18.16 -6.60
CA MET A 50 -32.43 19.26 -6.73
C MET A 50 -33.06 20.62 -6.94
N ASP A 51 -34.13 20.70 -7.73
CA ASP A 51 -34.91 21.94 -7.88
C ASP A 51 -35.44 22.44 -6.54
N PHE A 52 -35.85 21.54 -5.64
CA PHE A 52 -36.25 21.92 -4.28
C PHE A 52 -35.07 22.51 -3.51
N TYR A 53 -33.91 21.84 -3.46
CA TYR A 53 -32.78 22.35 -2.68
C TYR A 53 -32.16 23.61 -3.28
N TYR A 54 -32.17 23.80 -4.60
CA TYR A 54 -31.72 25.05 -5.23
C TYR A 54 -32.59 26.25 -4.83
N LYS A 55 -33.88 26.04 -4.54
CA LYS A 55 -34.79 27.06 -4.02
C LYS A 55 -34.69 27.25 -2.51
N ASN A 56 -33.96 26.37 -1.81
CA ASN A 56 -33.79 26.39 -0.36
C ASN A 56 -32.28 26.33 -0.01
N PRO A 57 -31.54 27.43 -0.26
CA PRO A 57 -30.08 27.44 -0.18
C PRO A 57 -29.54 27.08 1.21
N ASP A 58 -30.24 27.42 2.29
CA ASP A 58 -29.83 27.05 3.66
C ASP A 58 -29.82 25.52 3.85
N LEU A 59 -30.89 24.84 3.41
CA LEU A 59 -30.98 23.38 3.46
C LEU A 59 -29.94 22.71 2.54
N MET A 60 -29.65 23.33 1.40
CA MET A 60 -28.61 22.87 0.48
C MET A 60 -27.23 22.99 1.12
N ASN A 61 -26.93 24.11 1.76
CA ASN A 61 -25.68 24.36 2.46
C ASN A 61 -25.47 23.36 3.59
N ASP A 62 -26.48 23.13 4.43
CA ASP A 62 -26.43 22.13 5.50
C ASP A 62 -26.16 20.72 4.97
N MET A 63 -26.74 20.38 3.81
CA MET A 63 -26.47 19.11 3.15
C MET A 63 -25.00 19.01 2.70
N TYR A 64 -24.46 20.06 2.09
CA TYR A 64 -23.06 20.10 1.67
C TYR A 64 -22.08 20.05 2.84
N LEU A 65 -22.37 20.72 3.96
CA LEU A 65 -21.54 20.64 5.17
C LEU A 65 -21.39 19.20 5.66
N LYS A 66 -22.50 18.45 5.70
CA LYS A 66 -22.48 17.03 6.07
C LYS A 66 -21.73 16.16 5.05
N ILE A 67 -21.90 16.43 3.75
CA ILE A 67 -21.16 15.74 2.69
C ILE A 67 -19.64 15.96 2.84
N VAL A 68 -19.22 17.20 3.10
CA VAL A 68 -17.81 17.54 3.34
C VAL A 68 -17.26 16.83 4.58
N GLU A 69 -18.05 16.74 5.64
CA GLU A 69 -17.66 16.00 6.85
C GLU A 69 -17.46 14.49 6.55
N ASP A 70 -18.39 13.87 5.81
CA ASP A 70 -18.29 12.47 5.40
C ASP A 70 -17.06 12.23 4.50
N LEU A 71 -16.81 13.14 3.56
CA LEU A 71 -15.61 13.13 2.71
C LEU A 71 -14.32 13.19 3.52
N LYS A 72 -14.26 14.07 4.52
CA LYS A 72 -13.10 14.20 5.42
C LYS A 72 -12.86 12.91 6.21
N LYS A 73 -13.92 12.25 6.67
CA LYS A 73 -13.83 10.94 7.34
C LYS A 73 -13.28 9.87 6.41
N VAL A 74 -13.67 9.86 5.14
CA VAL A 74 -13.13 8.90 4.16
C VAL A 74 -11.66 9.21 3.87
N LYS A 75 -11.31 10.47 3.60
CA LYS A 75 -9.92 10.88 3.35
C LYS A 75 -9.00 10.50 4.51
N THR A 76 -9.37 10.84 5.74
CA THR A 76 -8.56 10.50 6.92
C THR A 76 -8.38 9.00 7.13
N LYS A 77 -9.34 8.16 6.73
CA LYS A 77 -9.16 6.70 6.72
C LYS A 77 -8.18 6.26 5.65
N LEU A 78 -8.26 6.81 4.45
CA LEU A 78 -7.33 6.49 3.36
C LEU A 78 -5.90 6.90 3.70
N ASP A 79 -5.70 8.11 4.25
CA ASP A 79 -4.38 8.60 4.66
C ASP A 79 -3.72 7.66 5.70
N LYS A 80 -4.51 7.13 6.64
CA LYS A 80 -4.04 6.14 7.63
C LYS A 80 -3.65 4.82 6.98
N ILE A 81 -4.49 4.30 6.07
CA ILE A 81 -4.21 3.05 5.35
C ILE A 81 -2.92 3.17 4.54
N GLU A 82 -2.69 4.32 3.90
CA GLU A 82 -1.48 4.59 3.14
C GLU A 82 -0.25 4.62 4.06
N ALA A 83 -0.32 5.35 5.18
CA ALA A 83 0.75 5.40 6.17
C ALA A 83 1.09 4.00 6.74
N ASP A 84 0.08 3.20 7.07
CA ASP A 84 0.25 1.83 7.57
C ASP A 84 0.88 0.92 6.51
N SER A 85 0.48 1.07 5.24
CA SER A 85 1.03 0.30 4.11
C SER A 85 2.50 0.64 3.89
N ILE A 86 2.87 1.92 3.96
CA ILE A 86 4.27 2.38 3.86
C ILE A 86 5.09 1.87 5.04
N ALA A 87 4.57 1.97 6.27
CA ALA A 87 5.23 1.46 7.47
C ALA A 87 5.43 -0.06 7.41
N LEU A 88 4.45 -0.81 6.89
CA LEU A 88 4.56 -2.25 6.68
C LEU A 88 5.63 -2.58 5.63
N ALA A 89 5.67 -1.85 4.53
CA ALA A 89 6.68 -2.02 3.49
C ALA A 89 8.10 -1.71 4.03
N ALA A 90 8.26 -0.66 4.83
CA ALA A 90 9.52 -0.31 5.48
C ALA A 90 9.96 -1.40 6.48
N LYS A 91 9.04 -1.89 7.34
CA LYS A 91 9.33 -2.99 8.26
C LYS A 91 9.75 -4.28 7.54
N LYS A 92 9.14 -4.58 6.38
CA LYS A 92 9.55 -5.73 5.55
C LYS A 92 10.97 -5.56 5.00
N LYS A 93 11.32 -4.38 4.47
CA LYS A 93 12.68 -4.08 3.99
C LYS A 93 13.75 -4.21 5.09
N LEU A 94 13.48 -3.64 6.26
CA LEU A 94 14.40 -3.74 7.41
C LEU A 94 14.62 -5.19 7.87
N LYS A 95 13.57 -6.02 7.87
CA LYS A 95 13.69 -7.45 8.19
C LYS A 95 14.49 -8.20 7.13
N THR A 96 14.29 -7.92 5.84
CA THR A 96 15.09 -8.56 4.77
C THR A 96 16.56 -8.17 4.83
N ASP A 97 16.86 -6.91 5.16
CA ASP A 97 18.24 -6.43 5.26
C ASP A 97 18.95 -7.02 6.49
N SER A 98 18.25 -7.13 7.62
CA SER A 98 18.76 -7.82 8.81
C SER A 98 19.05 -9.31 8.56
N LEU A 99 18.19 -10.00 7.81
CA LEU A 99 18.41 -11.41 7.44
C LEU A 99 19.62 -11.57 6.53
N LYS A 100 19.79 -10.70 5.52
CA LYS A 100 20.97 -10.70 4.64
C LYS A 100 22.26 -10.40 5.41
N ALA A 101 22.23 -9.48 6.36
CA ALA A 101 23.38 -9.17 7.21
C ALA A 101 23.79 -10.36 8.11
N LYS A 102 22.81 -11.07 8.71
CA LYS A 102 23.09 -12.28 9.50
C LYS A 102 23.65 -13.43 8.66
N ILE A 103 23.17 -13.60 7.43
CA ILE A 103 23.69 -14.63 6.50
C ILE A 103 25.14 -14.31 6.13
N LYS A 104 25.46 -13.06 5.76
CA LYS A 104 26.84 -12.64 5.47
C LYS A 104 27.77 -12.81 6.66
N LEU A 105 27.33 -12.46 7.87
CA LEU A 105 28.14 -12.63 9.08
C LEU A 105 28.48 -14.10 9.34
N ASN A 106 27.51 -15.00 9.16
CA ASN A 106 27.74 -16.44 9.31
C ASN A 106 28.68 -17.01 8.24
N GLU A 107 28.67 -16.48 7.01
CA GLU A 107 29.64 -16.86 5.97
C GLU A 107 31.06 -16.39 6.30
N VAL A 108 31.21 -15.17 6.82
CA VAL A 108 32.51 -14.62 7.24
C VAL A 108 33.07 -15.41 8.43
N LEU A 109 32.26 -15.67 9.46
CA LEU A 109 32.67 -16.48 10.62
C LEU A 109 33.08 -17.92 10.24
N LYS A 110 32.39 -18.52 9.26
CA LYS A 110 32.80 -19.84 8.72
C LYS A 110 34.12 -19.77 7.95
N LYS A 111 34.43 -18.67 7.27
CA LYS A 111 35.67 -18.49 6.50
C LYS A 111 36.89 -18.30 7.43
N ASP A 112 36.71 -17.59 8.54
CA ASP A 112 37.75 -17.37 9.54
C ASP A 112 38.01 -18.61 10.40
N SER A 113 37.00 -19.46 10.61
CA SER A 113 37.18 -20.75 11.31
C SER A 113 38.02 -21.77 10.50
N ILE A 114 38.05 -21.63 9.16
CA ILE A 114 38.80 -22.52 8.28
C ILE A 114 40.26 -22.09 8.15
N SER A 115 40.57 -20.79 8.22
CA SER A 115 41.93 -20.26 8.10
C SER A 115 42.80 -20.60 9.31
N ASP A 116 42.24 -20.66 10.52
CA ASP A 116 42.98 -21.10 11.72
C ASP A 116 43.22 -22.62 11.77
N SER A 117 42.34 -23.42 11.15
CA SER A 117 42.54 -24.89 11.07
C SER A 117 43.65 -25.31 10.09
N LEU A 118 43.94 -24.46 9.08
CA LEU A 118 44.96 -24.72 8.06
C LEU A 118 46.37 -24.32 8.50
N SER A 119 46.51 -23.38 9.43
CA SER A 119 47.81 -22.97 10.00
C SER A 119 48.34 -23.96 11.05
N LEU A 120 47.46 -24.63 11.80
CA LEU A 120 47.83 -25.67 12.77
C LEU A 120 48.25 -27.01 12.13
N LYS A 121 47.78 -27.33 10.91
CA LYS A 121 48.14 -28.58 10.21
C LYS A 121 49.49 -28.53 9.49
N LYS A 122 50.00 -27.35 9.14
CA LYS A 122 51.33 -27.22 8.49
C LYS A 122 52.50 -27.37 9.47
N LYS A 123 52.32 -27.12 10.77
CA LYS A 123 53.42 -27.18 11.75
C LYS A 123 53.74 -28.58 12.28
N LYS A 124 52.81 -29.56 12.17
CA LYS A 124 53.05 -30.94 12.64
C LYS A 124 53.75 -31.87 11.64
N LYS A 125 53.84 -31.51 10.36
CA LYS A 125 54.43 -32.39 9.32
C LYS A 125 55.93 -32.21 9.10
N SER A 126 56.54 -31.13 9.58
CA SER A 126 57.99 -30.88 9.41
C SER A 126 58.88 -31.52 10.47
N ASP A 127 58.31 -32.00 11.59
CA ASP A 127 59.11 -32.48 12.73
C ASP A 127 59.19 -34.02 12.87
N GLN A 128 58.44 -34.77 12.06
CA GLN A 128 58.45 -36.24 12.09
C GLN A 128 59.43 -36.89 11.09
N LEU A 129 60.13 -36.11 10.26
CA LEU A 129 61.11 -36.67 9.30
C LEU A 129 62.57 -36.71 9.80
N LYS A 130 62.87 -36.30 11.04
CA LYS A 130 64.24 -36.21 11.57
C LYS A 130 64.65 -37.29 12.59
N ARG A 131 63.88 -38.36 12.77
CA ARG A 131 64.27 -39.47 13.67
C ARG A 131 64.15 -40.83 12.99
N ARG A 132 65.16 -41.20 12.20
CA ARG A 132 65.48 -42.62 11.94
C ARG A 132 66.85 -42.90 12.56
N PRO A 133 66.97 -43.85 13.50
CA PRO A 133 68.28 -44.25 14.02
C PRO A 133 69.00 -45.11 12.98
N VAL A 134 70.28 -44.82 12.77
CA VAL A 134 71.23 -45.68 12.05
C VAL A 134 71.66 -46.75 13.05
N MET A 135 71.29 -48.01 12.82
CA MET A 135 71.89 -49.14 13.52
C MET A 135 73.20 -49.53 12.82
N LYS A 136 74.24 -49.70 13.64
CA LYS A 136 75.59 -50.15 13.27
C LYS A 136 75.61 -51.58 12.80
#